data_AF-A0A2J6Q4U2-F1
#
_entry.id   AF-A0A2J6Q4U2-F1
#
_cell.length_a   1.000
_cell.length_b   1.000
_cell.length_c   1.000
_cell.angle_alpha   90.00
_cell.angle_beta   90.00
_cell.angle_gamma   90.00
#
_symmetry.space_group_name_H-M   'P 1'
#
loop_
_entity.id
_entity.type
_entity.pdbx_description
1 polymer ?
#
loop_
_entity_poly.entity_id
_entity_poly.type
_entity_poly.pdbx_seq_one_letter_code
_entity_poly.pdbx_strand_id
1 'polypeptide(L)'
;MAPSTPPLQFDHKPGFEIETRDKKAIRELYGFAKKSIPALMDRYKLGYTTICRVLQYDRPERTRLTRTGRPQELTDARVDEIIEYLSETWENRCLDWTHLRDELKLPYTPQTLATRLKQRGYFRCVACQNPYLTATQVLARFLWAIAYIFWTVEWLKVL
;
A
#
# COMPACT_ATOMS: atom_id res chain seq x y z
N MET A 1 -29.95 22.94 39.13
CA MET A 1 -29.25 23.26 37.87
C MET A 1 -29.64 22.20 36.85
N ALA A 2 -30.31 22.57 35.76
CA ALA A 2 -30.64 21.62 34.70
C ALA A 2 -29.34 21.15 34.02
N PRO A 3 -29.11 19.84 33.80
CA PRO A 3 -27.98 19.39 33.02
C PRO A 3 -28.21 19.80 31.56
N SER A 4 -27.58 20.92 31.17
CA SER A 4 -27.44 21.36 29.78
C SER A 4 -26.75 20.24 29.01
N THR A 5 -27.55 19.38 28.37
CA THR A 5 -27.01 18.34 27.52
C THR A 5 -26.68 19.01 26.19
N PRO A 6 -25.41 19.05 25.75
CA PRO A 6 -25.03 19.73 24.53
C PRO A 6 -25.85 19.19 23.35
N PRO A 7 -26.25 20.04 22.39
CA PRO A 7 -27.03 19.62 21.23
C PRO A 7 -26.22 18.56 20.47
N LEU A 8 -26.77 17.36 20.43
CA LEU A 8 -26.19 16.25 19.71
C LEU A 8 -26.60 16.41 18.24
N GLN A 9 -25.79 17.11 17.45
CA GLN A 9 -25.88 17.07 15.99
C GLN A 9 -25.34 15.71 15.54
N PHE A 10 -26.19 14.69 15.53
CA PHE A 10 -25.85 13.35 15.07
C PHE A 10 -26.52 13.09 13.71
N ASP A 11 -25.76 13.33 12.64
CA ASP A 11 -26.18 13.09 11.25
C ASP A 11 -25.42 11.91 10.66
N HIS A 12 -25.72 10.70 11.16
CA HIS A 12 -25.11 9.48 10.66
C HIS A 12 -25.76 9.00 9.36
N LYS A 13 -24.95 8.86 8.30
CA LYS A 13 -25.39 8.28 7.02
C LYS A 13 -25.26 6.75 7.06
N PRO A 14 -26.26 5.99 6.57
CA PRO A 14 -26.17 4.54 6.46
C PRO A 14 -24.93 4.09 5.69
N GLY A 15 -24.22 3.07 6.21
CA GLY A 15 -23.02 2.50 5.58
C GLY A 15 -21.69 3.17 5.98
N PHE A 16 -21.75 4.38 6.53
CA PHE A 16 -20.58 5.06 7.10
C PHE A 16 -20.29 4.55 8.52
N GLU A 17 -19.11 4.86 9.05
CA GLU A 17 -18.76 4.52 10.43
C GLU A 17 -19.31 5.60 11.37
N ILE A 18 -19.77 5.18 12.55
CA ILE A 18 -20.14 6.13 13.61
C ILE A 18 -18.85 6.72 14.19
N GLU A 19 -18.80 8.03 14.36
CA GLU A 19 -17.63 8.71 14.91
C GLU A 19 -17.30 8.22 16.32
N THR A 20 -16.01 8.24 16.65
CA THR A 20 -15.49 7.77 17.95
C THR A 20 -16.11 8.55 19.12
N ARG A 21 -16.38 9.84 18.92
CA ARG A 21 -17.06 10.72 19.89
C ARG A 21 -18.45 10.20 20.25
N ASP A 22 -19.26 9.87 19.24
CA ASP A 22 -20.64 9.44 19.45
C ASP A 22 -20.74 8.05 20.06
N LYS A 23 -19.84 7.13 19.67
CA LYS A 23 -19.72 5.81 20.31
C LYS A 23 -19.44 5.95 21.80
N LYS A 24 -18.53 6.85 22.18
CA LYS A 24 -18.20 7.10 23.60
C LYS A 24 -19.41 7.69 24.33
N ALA A 25 -20.09 8.66 23.73
CA ALA A 25 -21.29 9.26 24.31
C ALA A 25 -22.42 8.24 24.51
N ILE A 26 -22.65 7.32 23.57
CA ILE A 26 -23.61 6.23 23.71
C ILE A 26 -23.27 5.34 24.91
N ARG A 27 -22.00 4.96 25.07
CA ARG A 27 -21.53 4.14 26.21
C ARG A 27 -21.69 4.86 27.54
N GLU A 28 -21.33 6.15 27.60
CA GLU A 28 -21.47 6.96 28.80
C GLU A 28 -22.94 7.13 29.21
N LEU A 29 -23.84 7.37 28.25
CA LEU A 29 -25.27 7.50 28.49
C LEU A 29 -25.90 6.18 28.99
N TYR A 30 -25.45 5.04 28.46
CA TYR A 30 -25.92 3.73 28.90
C TYR A 30 -25.35 3.34 30.28
N GLY A 31 -24.04 3.48 30.47
CA GLY A 31 -23.32 3.03 31.66
C GLY A 31 -23.54 3.93 32.88
N PHE A 32 -23.29 5.24 32.73
CA PHE A 32 -23.37 6.21 33.82
C PHE A 32 -24.77 6.80 34.00
N ALA A 33 -25.39 7.26 32.91
CA ALA A 33 -26.71 7.88 32.97
C ALA A 33 -27.88 6.88 32.95
N LYS A 34 -27.59 5.57 32.88
CA LYS A 34 -28.56 4.46 32.86
C LYS A 34 -29.71 4.65 31.87
N LYS A 35 -29.45 5.28 30.72
CA LYS A 35 -30.44 5.45 29.66
C LYS A 35 -30.75 4.09 29.02
N SER A 36 -32.03 3.83 28.79
CA SER A 36 -32.47 2.59 28.14
C SER A 36 -32.06 2.57 26.66
N ILE A 37 -31.92 1.37 26.10
CA ILE A 37 -31.58 1.18 24.67
C ILE A 37 -32.59 1.88 23.75
N PRO A 38 -33.93 1.78 23.96
CA PRO A 38 -34.90 2.52 23.14
C PRO A 38 -34.66 4.04 23.14
N ALA A 39 -34.36 4.63 24.31
CA ALA A 39 -34.07 6.06 24.40
C ALA A 39 -32.80 6.46 23.64
N LEU A 40 -31.82 5.56 23.52
CA LEU A 40 -30.63 5.77 22.69
C LEU A 40 -30.94 5.63 21.20
N MET A 41 -31.83 4.71 20.82
CA MET A 41 -32.30 4.55 19.43
C MET A 41 -32.99 5.81 18.95
N ASP A 42 -33.91 6.36 19.74
CA ASP A 42 -34.64 7.58 19.37
C ASP A 42 -33.71 8.78 19.29
N ARG A 43 -32.75 8.89 20.22
CA ARG A 43 -31.82 10.01 20.29
C ARG A 43 -30.79 10.03 19.16
N TYR A 44 -30.20 8.88 18.85
CA TYR A 44 -29.16 8.78 17.81
C TYR A 44 -29.73 8.31 16.47
N LYS A 45 -31.04 8.02 16.36
CA LYS A 45 -31.66 7.48 15.13
C LYS A 45 -30.91 6.25 14.59
N LEU A 46 -30.37 5.42 15.49
CA LEU A 46 -29.62 4.21 15.17
C LEU A 46 -30.49 2.97 15.42
N GLY A 47 -30.28 1.93 14.61
CA GLY A 47 -30.93 0.64 14.82
C GLY A 47 -30.44 -0.07 16.09
N TYR A 48 -31.32 -0.87 16.68
CA TYR A 48 -31.05 -1.65 17.90
C TYR A 48 -29.72 -2.42 17.84
N THR A 49 -29.51 -3.17 16.75
CA THR A 49 -28.29 -3.98 16.55
C THR A 49 -27.02 -3.15 16.54
N THR A 50 -27.09 -1.93 16.01
CA THR A 50 -25.93 -1.03 15.94
C THR A 50 -25.57 -0.52 17.32
N ILE A 51 -26.57 -0.14 18.13
CA ILE A 51 -26.35 0.28 19.53
C ILE A 51 -25.80 -0.87 20.36
N CYS A 52 -26.38 -2.07 20.26
CA CYS A 52 -25.85 -3.24 20.95
C CYS A 52 -24.39 -3.54 20.55
N ARG A 53 -24.05 -3.44 19.27
CA ARG A 53 -22.65 -3.59 18.80
C ARG A 53 -21.71 -2.53 19.40
N VAL A 54 -22.14 -1.28 19.50
CA VAL A 54 -21.35 -0.21 20.12
C VAL A 54 -21.14 -0.46 21.62
N LEU A 55 -22.17 -0.92 22.32
CA LEU A 55 -22.12 -1.21 23.76
C LEU A 55 -21.30 -2.47 24.09
N GLN A 56 -21.38 -3.52 23.24
CA GLN A 56 -20.62 -4.75 23.43
C GLN A 56 -19.13 -4.60 23.12
N TYR A 57 -18.77 -3.66 22.25
CA TYR A 57 -17.39 -3.45 21.83
C TYR A 57 -16.70 -2.45 22.77
N ASP A 58 -15.75 -2.93 23.57
CA ASP A 58 -15.13 -2.15 24.65
C ASP A 58 -14.14 -1.08 24.15
N ARG A 59 -13.59 -1.25 22.93
CA ARG A 59 -12.62 -0.30 22.36
C ARG A 59 -13.29 0.92 21.71
N PRO A 60 -12.65 2.11 21.75
CA PRO A 60 -13.21 3.34 21.17
C PRO A 60 -13.41 3.21 19.65
N GLU A 61 -12.46 2.60 18.95
CA GLU A 61 -12.49 2.36 17.51
C GLU A 61 -12.58 0.88 17.20
N ARG A 62 -13.44 0.54 16.23
CA ARG A 62 -13.59 -0.83 15.75
C ARG A 62 -12.50 -1.15 14.75
N THR A 63 -11.58 -2.04 15.10
CA THR A 63 -10.68 -2.65 14.13
C THR A 63 -11.52 -3.50 13.17
N ARG A 64 -11.72 -3.03 11.95
CA ARG A 64 -12.34 -3.86 10.90
C ARG A 64 -11.28 -4.84 10.43
N LEU A 65 -11.66 -6.11 10.33
CA LEU A 65 -10.90 -7.06 9.53
C LEU A 65 -10.86 -6.49 8.10
N THR A 66 -9.67 -6.27 7.57
CA THR A 66 -9.50 -5.91 6.17
C THR A 66 -10.17 -7.02 5.36
N ARG A 67 -11.17 -6.67 4.54
CA ARG A 67 -11.82 -7.65 3.68
C ARG A 67 -10.75 -8.25 2.77
N THR A 68 -10.51 -9.54 2.94
CA THR A 68 -9.69 -10.29 2.00
C THR A 68 -10.46 -10.40 0.69
N GLY A 69 -9.87 -9.90 -0.40
CA GLY A 69 -10.43 -10.05 -1.74
C GLY A 69 -10.35 -11.51 -2.21
N ARG A 70 -10.72 -11.74 -3.48
CA ARG A 70 -10.50 -13.03 -4.14
C ARG A 70 -9.01 -13.39 -4.08
N PRO A 71 -8.65 -14.65 -3.75
CA PRO A 71 -7.26 -15.08 -3.78
C PRO A 71 -6.69 -14.92 -5.19
N GLN A 72 -5.41 -14.55 -5.26
CA GLN A 72 -4.72 -14.40 -6.54
C GLN A 72 -4.38 -15.79 -7.10
N GLU A 73 -4.57 -15.96 -8.41
CA GLU A 73 -4.31 -17.23 -9.08
C GLU A 73 -2.80 -17.49 -9.25
N LEU A 74 -2.02 -16.41 -9.45
CA LEU A 74 -0.56 -16.48 -9.48
C LEU A 74 0.00 -16.33 -8.06
N THR A 75 0.38 -17.45 -7.45
CA THR A 75 0.98 -17.54 -6.10
C THR A 75 2.33 -16.84 -6.02
N ASP A 76 2.67 -16.25 -4.87
CA ASP A 76 3.94 -15.56 -4.64
C ASP A 76 5.16 -16.45 -4.91
N ALA A 77 5.16 -17.71 -4.47
CA ALA A 77 6.26 -18.65 -4.73
C ALA A 77 6.53 -18.84 -6.23
N ARG A 78 5.47 -18.91 -7.05
CA ARG A 78 5.61 -19.02 -8.49
C ARG A 78 6.14 -17.73 -9.12
N VAL A 79 5.80 -16.58 -8.55
CA VAL A 79 6.39 -15.30 -8.97
C VAL A 79 7.89 -15.28 -8.67
N ASP A 80 8.32 -15.79 -7.52
CA ASP A 80 9.73 -15.85 -7.14
C ASP A 80 10.53 -16.76 -8.08
N GLU A 81 10.00 -17.94 -8.45
CA GLU A 81 10.60 -18.82 -9.45
C GLU A 81 10.76 -18.13 -10.81
N ILE A 82 9.76 -17.34 -11.24
CA ILE A 82 9.83 -16.58 -12.49
C ILE A 82 10.90 -15.48 -12.40
N ILE A 83 11.03 -14.81 -11.24
CA ILE A 83 12.06 -13.80 -11.01
C ILE A 83 13.45 -14.41 -11.06
N GLU A 84 13.63 -15.58 -10.44
CA GLU A 84 14.88 -16.33 -10.46
C GLU A 84 15.27 -16.69 -11.89
N TYR A 85 14.36 -17.33 -12.65
CA TYR A 85 14.56 -17.64 -14.06
C TYR A 85 14.91 -16.40 -14.90
N LEU A 86 14.19 -15.29 -14.70
CA LEU A 86 14.47 -14.04 -15.39
C LEU A 86 15.84 -13.47 -15.03
N SER A 87 16.39 -13.78 -13.87
CA SER A 87 17.66 -13.22 -13.38
C SER A 87 18.89 -14.06 -13.77
N GLU A 88 18.71 -15.29 -14.22
CA GLU A 88 19.79 -16.22 -14.57
C GLU A 88 20.67 -15.73 -15.73
N THR A 89 20.05 -15.26 -16.83
CA THR A 89 20.78 -14.86 -18.04
C THR A 89 20.44 -13.43 -18.47
N TRP A 90 21.32 -12.83 -19.28
CA TRP A 90 21.01 -11.53 -19.89
C TRP A 90 19.83 -11.62 -20.87
N GLU A 91 19.76 -12.70 -21.64
CA GLU A 91 18.68 -12.93 -22.61
C GLU A 91 17.33 -13.01 -21.90
N ASN A 92 17.25 -13.76 -20.80
CA ASN A 92 16.02 -13.89 -20.01
C ASN A 92 15.55 -12.55 -19.45
N ARG A 93 16.48 -11.69 -19.00
CA ARG A 93 16.15 -10.33 -18.52
C ARG A 93 15.56 -9.43 -19.59
N CYS A 94 15.88 -9.68 -20.86
CA CYS A 94 15.44 -8.88 -22.00
C CYS A 94 14.18 -9.43 -22.70
N LEU A 95 13.71 -10.63 -22.36
CA LEU A 95 12.52 -11.26 -22.96
C LEU A 95 11.29 -10.35 -22.87
N ASP A 96 10.39 -10.36 -23.85
CA ASP A 96 9.08 -9.69 -23.68
C ASP A 96 8.15 -10.52 -22.78
N TRP A 97 7.15 -9.89 -22.17
CA TRP A 97 6.16 -10.59 -21.33
C TRP A 97 5.31 -11.59 -22.12
N THR A 98 5.08 -11.33 -23.40
CA THR A 98 4.39 -12.25 -24.31
C THR A 98 5.23 -13.50 -24.54
N HIS A 99 6.50 -13.32 -24.91
CA HIS A 99 7.45 -14.41 -25.10
C HIS A 99 7.67 -15.22 -23.83
N LEU A 100 7.87 -14.57 -22.68
CA LEU A 100 8.02 -15.24 -21.39
C LEU A 100 6.80 -16.10 -21.04
N ARG A 101 5.58 -15.60 -21.32
CA ARG A 101 4.35 -16.37 -21.10
C ARG A 101 4.33 -17.62 -21.97
N ASP A 102 4.69 -17.48 -23.24
CA ASP A 102 4.63 -18.56 -24.21
C ASP A 102 5.72 -19.62 -23.93
N GLU A 103 6.93 -19.21 -23.52
CA GLU A 103 8.01 -20.10 -23.08
C GLU A 103 7.65 -20.91 -21.82
N LEU A 104 7.16 -20.22 -20.79
CA LEU A 104 6.78 -20.85 -19.52
C LEU A 104 5.37 -21.46 -19.57
N LYS A 105 4.69 -21.39 -20.72
CA LYS A 105 3.33 -21.87 -20.98
C LYS A 105 2.33 -21.47 -19.89
N LEU A 106 2.41 -20.21 -19.47
CA LEU A 106 1.60 -19.70 -18.37
C LEU A 106 0.16 -19.41 -18.85
N PRO A 107 -0.86 -19.78 -18.07
CA PRO A 107 -2.26 -19.54 -18.44
C PRO A 107 -2.70 -18.07 -18.25
N TYR A 108 -1.82 -17.21 -17.73
CA TYR A 108 -2.14 -15.84 -17.35
C TYR A 108 -1.88 -14.86 -18.48
N THR A 109 -2.57 -13.72 -18.46
CA THR A 109 -2.27 -12.65 -19.41
C THR A 109 -0.89 -12.04 -19.11
N PRO A 110 -0.16 -11.54 -20.13
CA PRO A 110 1.12 -10.86 -19.92
C PRO A 110 1.03 -9.66 -18.95
N GLN A 111 -0.12 -8.97 -18.95
CA GLN A 111 -0.39 -7.84 -18.05
C GLN A 111 -0.51 -8.27 -16.58
N THR A 112 -1.19 -9.40 -16.32
CA THR A 112 -1.28 -9.99 -14.98
C THR A 112 0.10 -10.32 -14.46
N LEU A 113 0.94 -10.94 -15.29
CA LEU A 113 2.32 -11.27 -14.95
C LEU A 113 3.16 -10.03 -14.63
N ALA A 114 3.12 -9.01 -15.50
CA ALA A 114 3.85 -7.76 -15.28
C ALA A 114 3.43 -7.04 -13.99
N THR A 115 2.12 -7.01 -13.69
CA THR A 115 1.61 -6.38 -12.47
C THR A 115 2.03 -7.15 -11.22
N ARG A 116 1.97 -8.48 -11.24
CA ARG A 116 2.37 -9.33 -10.11
C ARG A 116 3.87 -9.26 -9.85
N LEU A 117 4.69 -9.28 -10.90
CA LEU A 117 6.14 -9.09 -10.79
C LEU A 117 6.48 -7.72 -10.17
N LYS A 118 5.81 -6.65 -10.62
CA LYS A 118 5.97 -5.31 -10.05
C LYS A 118 5.57 -5.24 -8.58
N GLN A 119 4.46 -5.88 -8.21
CA GLN A 119 4.01 -5.97 -6.80
C GLN A 119 5.03 -6.69 -5.92
N ARG A 120 5.71 -7.72 -6.46
CA ARG A 120 6.76 -8.46 -5.76
C ARG A 120 8.08 -7.69 -5.68
N GLY A 121 8.24 -6.62 -6.44
CA GLY A 121 9.42 -5.75 -6.45
C GLY A 121 10.38 -6.00 -7.62
N TYR A 122 9.98 -6.81 -8.61
CA TYR A 122 10.76 -6.96 -9.83
C TYR A 122 10.47 -5.81 -10.80
N PHE A 123 11.51 -5.03 -11.10
CA PHE A 123 11.46 -3.95 -12.09
C PHE A 123 12.50 -4.22 -13.16
N ARG A 124 12.11 -4.09 -14.43
CA ARG A 124 13.08 -4.11 -15.52
C ARG A 124 13.90 -2.83 -15.48
N CYS A 125 15.22 -2.99 -15.47
CA CYS A 125 16.13 -1.86 -15.61
C CYS A 125 15.99 -1.31 -17.03
N VAL A 126 15.58 -0.04 -17.13
CA VAL A 126 15.71 0.71 -18.38
C VAL A 126 17.12 1.26 -18.40
N ALA A 127 17.89 0.94 -19.44
CA ALA A 127 19.23 1.50 -19.59
C ALA A 127 19.14 3.03 -19.54
N CYS A 128 19.88 3.65 -18.61
CA CYS A 128 20.02 5.09 -18.59
C CYS A 128 20.64 5.54 -19.91
N GLN A 129 20.07 6.58 -20.52
CA GLN A 129 20.64 7.18 -21.72
C GLN A 129 22.04 7.68 -21.38
N ASN A 130 23.07 7.01 -21.90
CA ASN A 130 24.45 7.50 -21.80
C ASN A 130 24.69 8.42 -23.00
N PRO A 131 25.14 9.67 -22.80
CA PRO A 131 25.53 10.51 -23.93
C PRO A 131 26.55 9.78 -24.82
N TYR A 132 26.41 9.95 -26.13
CA TYR A 132 27.35 9.39 -27.07
C TYR A 132 28.75 9.97 -26.83
N LEU A 133 29.71 9.11 -26.51
CA LEU A 133 31.10 9.48 -26.32
C LEU A 133 31.90 9.07 -27.55
N THR A 134 32.60 10.02 -28.16
CA THR A 134 33.60 9.75 -29.19
C THR A 134 34.84 9.10 -28.57
N ALA A 135 35.62 8.35 -29.36
CA ALA A 135 36.82 7.68 -28.88
C ALA A 135 37.83 8.65 -28.22
N THR A 136 37.94 9.88 -28.74
CA THR A 136 38.79 10.94 -28.17
C THR A 136 38.30 11.38 -26.79
N GLN A 137 36.98 11.55 -26.61
CA GLN A 137 36.38 11.90 -25.32
C GLN A 137 36.54 10.77 -24.30
N VAL A 138 36.39 9.51 -24.71
CA VAL A 138 36.63 8.35 -23.84
C VAL A 138 38.08 8.36 -23.34
N LEU A 139 39.04 8.54 -24.24
CA LEU A 139 40.46 8.54 -23.89
C LEU A 139 40.82 9.73 -22.99
N ALA A 140 40.30 10.92 -23.27
CA ALA A 140 40.50 12.10 -22.42
C ALA A 140 39.95 11.89 -21.01
N ARG A 141 38.73 11.34 -20.87
CA ARG A 141 38.12 11.04 -19.57
C ARG A 141 38.90 9.96 -18.82
N PHE A 142 39.38 8.94 -19.52
CA PHE A 142 40.19 7.86 -18.95
C PHE A 142 41.53 8.37 -18.41
N LEU A 143 42.27 9.16 -19.20
CA LEU A 143 43.53 9.77 -18.77
C LEU A 143 43.32 10.70 -17.58
N TRP A 144 42.25 11.49 -17.60
CA TRP A 144 41.90 12.36 -16.49
C TRP A 144 41.61 11.54 -15.21
N ALA A 145 40.81 10.48 -15.32
CA ALA A 145 40.51 9.62 -14.17
C ALA A 145 41.77 8.96 -13.58
N ILE A 146 42.72 8.52 -14.41
CA ILE A 146 44.00 7.94 -13.93
C ILE A 146 44.85 9.00 -13.23
N ALA A 147 44.99 10.18 -13.84
CA ALA A 147 45.83 11.26 -13.28
C ALA A 147 45.33 11.72 -11.91
N TYR A 148 44.02 11.60 -11.65
CA TYR A 148 43.36 12.10 -10.45
C TYR A 148 42.76 10.99 -9.58
N ILE A 149 43.16 9.72 -9.76
CA ILE A 149 42.60 8.59 -9.02
C ILE A 149 42.87 8.66 -7.50
N PHE A 150 43.96 9.33 -7.11
CA PHE A 150 44.36 9.52 -5.71
C PHE A 150 43.88 10.83 -5.10
N TRP A 151 43.15 11.65 -5.85
CA TRP A 151 42.50 12.83 -5.28
C TRP A 151 41.42 12.37 -4.31
N THR A 152 41.47 12.86 -3.08
CA THR A 152 40.51 12.50 -2.02
C THR A 152 39.68 13.71 -1.64
N VAL A 153 40.33 14.79 -1.17
CA VAL A 153 39.66 16.04 -0.76
C VAL A 153 39.68 17.09 -1.88
N GLU A 154 40.58 16.94 -2.85
CA GLU A 154 40.80 17.91 -3.93
C GLU A 154 39.63 17.97 -4.94
N TRP A 155 38.81 16.91 -5.00
CA TRP A 155 37.58 16.87 -5.79
C TRP A 155 36.60 17.98 -5.43
N LEU A 156 36.56 18.40 -4.16
CA LEU A 156 35.67 19.47 -3.68
C LEU A 156 35.98 20.84 -4.29
N LYS A 157 37.14 21.01 -4.93
CA LYS A 157 37.54 22.26 -5.59
C LYS A 157 37.13 22.34 -7.06
N VAL A 158 36.72 21.22 -7.65
CA VAL A 158 36.48 21.08 -9.10
C VAL A 158 35.02 20.73 -9.42
N LEU A 159 34.28 20.14 -8.48
CA LEU A 159 32.82 19.94 -8.54
C LEU A 159 32.06 21.20 -8.12
#